data_AF-W7Z1S8-F1
#
_entry.id   AF-W7Z1S8-F1
#
_cell.length_a   1.000
_cell.length_b   1.000
_cell.length_c   1.000
_cell.angle_alpha   90.00
_cell.angle_beta   90.00
_cell.angle_gamma   90.00
#
_symmetry.space_group_name_H-M   'P 1'
#
loop_
_entity.id
_entity.type
_entity.pdbx_description
1 polymer ?
#
loop_
_entity_poly.entity_id
_entity_poly.type
_entity_poly.pdbx_seq_one_letter_code
_entity_poly.pdbx_strand_id
1 'polypeptide(L)'
;MQPFGAMYAAGDHTGIQDGTVGLMFDDFSKAYPGWGLNHEIGHRLAVGEREYGEVTNNMVSMLMSVASQSIDDRIPYESDIYKYVIEENKVVMDQQGLFARLGAFWQLELAHPGYWTELNTLYRDRKVSLANGDNSKQQYLIDFSSEVLGMDLSSFFARHGFTVNPETKVKVSKYPASKPLWYLNNSLINYKGNGIEDKNTPVKVSVS
;
A
#
# COMPACT_ATOMS: atom_id res chain seq x y z
N MET A 1 -4.05 23.38 14.39
CA MET A 1 -4.49 22.24 15.23
C MET A 1 -5.82 21.76 14.66
N GLN A 2 -5.92 20.50 14.22
CA GLN A 2 -7.22 19.90 13.89
C GLN A 2 -7.98 19.66 15.20
N PRO A 3 -9.10 20.35 15.47
CA PRO A 3 -9.75 20.31 16.78
C PRO A 3 -10.51 18.99 17.07
N PHE A 4 -10.47 18.01 16.16
CA PHE A 4 -11.25 16.76 16.24
C PHE A 4 -10.43 15.48 16.06
N GLY A 5 -9.12 15.56 15.82
CA GLY A 5 -8.26 14.38 15.63
C GLY A 5 -7.72 13.85 16.96
N ALA A 6 -7.87 12.55 17.23
CA ALA A 6 -7.33 11.91 18.44
C ALA A 6 -5.80 12.12 18.60
N MET A 7 -5.11 12.31 17.48
CA MET A 7 -3.70 12.67 17.37
C MET A 7 -3.52 13.61 16.17
N TYR A 8 -2.32 14.17 16.02
CA TYR A 8 -1.92 14.87 14.80
C TYR A 8 -0.41 14.85 14.61
N ALA A 9 0.03 15.08 13.38
CA ALA A 9 1.42 15.31 13.06
C ALA A 9 1.58 16.68 12.39
N ALA A 10 2.31 17.62 13.00
CA ALA A 10 2.77 18.86 12.33
C ALA A 10 4.23 19.20 12.64
N GLY A 11 4.97 19.77 11.68
CA GLY A 11 6.41 20.06 11.84
C GLY A 11 7.19 18.80 12.24
N ASP A 12 8.05 18.92 13.24
CA ASP A 12 8.91 17.84 13.73
C ASP A 12 8.31 17.06 14.91
N HIS A 13 6.99 17.18 15.16
CA HIS A 13 6.35 16.53 16.30
C HIS A 13 5.02 15.84 15.96
N THR A 14 4.71 14.84 16.79
CA THR A 14 3.40 14.19 16.88
C THR A 14 2.73 14.66 18.18
N GLY A 15 1.53 15.20 18.07
CA GLY A 15 0.73 15.57 19.22
C GLY A 15 -0.34 14.53 19.54
N ILE A 16 -0.59 14.32 20.82
CA ILE A 16 -1.56 13.35 21.35
C ILE A 16 -2.55 14.15 22.20
N GLN A 17 -3.85 13.94 22.00
CA GLN A 17 -4.83 14.57 22.88
C GLN A 17 -4.80 13.92 24.27
N ASP A 18 -4.95 14.73 25.33
CA ASP A 18 -4.89 14.26 26.72
C ASP A 18 -5.80 13.04 26.98
N GLY A 19 -7.04 13.10 26.48
CA GLY A 19 -8.01 12.01 26.62
C GLY A 19 -7.66 10.70 25.90
N THR A 20 -6.64 10.69 25.02
CA THR A 20 -6.20 9.50 24.28
C THR A 20 -4.82 9.01 24.70
N VAL A 21 -4.12 9.71 25.60
CA VAL A 21 -2.78 9.35 26.09
C VAL A 21 -2.74 7.93 26.68
N GLY A 22 -3.79 7.51 27.40
CA GLY A 22 -3.88 6.17 27.97
C GLY A 22 -3.79 5.05 26.94
N LEU A 23 -4.32 5.25 25.73
CA LEU A 23 -4.24 4.27 24.63
C LEU A 23 -2.81 4.06 24.13
N MET A 24 -1.92 5.03 24.37
CA MET A 24 -0.53 5.02 23.89
C MET A 24 0.42 4.39 24.90
N PHE A 25 -0.02 4.21 26.14
CA PHE A 25 0.73 3.47 27.17
C PHE A 25 0.18 2.07 27.40
N ASP A 26 -0.92 1.71 26.72
CA ASP A 26 -1.45 0.36 26.73
C ASP A 26 -0.60 -0.57 25.83
N ASP A 27 -0.88 -1.87 25.90
CA ASP A 27 -0.27 -2.86 25.02
C ASP A 27 -0.55 -2.50 23.55
N PHE A 28 0.49 -2.04 22.86
CA PHE A 28 0.44 -1.61 21.47
C PHE A 28 -0.12 -2.68 20.52
N SER A 29 0.05 -3.96 20.85
CA SER A 29 -0.50 -5.05 20.05
C SER A 29 -2.02 -5.18 20.16
N LYS A 30 -2.63 -4.58 21.21
CA LYS A 30 -4.06 -4.65 21.52
C LYS A 30 -4.80 -3.34 21.25
N ALA A 31 -4.16 -2.19 21.45
CA ALA A 31 -4.73 -0.88 21.16
C ALA A 31 -4.72 -0.58 19.65
N TYR A 32 -5.69 -1.13 18.90
CA TYR A 32 -5.83 -0.95 17.45
C TYR A 32 -4.52 -1.10 16.68
N PRO A 33 -3.95 -2.31 16.60
CA PRO A 33 -2.50 -2.59 16.49
C PRO A 33 -1.52 -1.39 16.48
N GLY A 34 -1.61 -0.47 17.44
CA GLY A 34 -0.76 0.72 17.54
C GLY A 34 -1.00 1.77 16.45
N TRP A 35 -2.07 1.63 15.68
CA TRP A 35 -2.37 2.36 14.46
C TRP A 35 -2.29 3.86 14.63
N GLY A 36 -2.89 4.42 15.69
CA GLY A 36 -2.95 5.87 15.89
C GLY A 36 -1.57 6.50 15.89
N LEU A 37 -0.67 6.03 16.75
CA LEU A 37 0.70 6.57 16.80
C LEU A 37 1.47 6.28 15.51
N ASN A 38 1.38 5.06 14.98
CA ASN A 38 2.11 4.67 13.77
C ASN A 38 1.65 5.44 12.53
N HIS A 39 0.37 5.82 12.48
CA HIS A 39 -0.23 6.64 11.43
C HIS A 39 0.38 8.04 11.41
N GLU A 40 0.52 8.67 12.57
CA GLU A 40 1.12 10.00 12.72
C GLU A 40 2.64 9.97 12.47
N ILE A 41 3.33 8.90 12.91
CA ILE A 41 4.74 8.67 12.55
C ILE A 41 4.86 8.49 11.03
N GLY A 42 3.91 7.80 10.40
CA GLY A 42 3.83 7.68 8.95
C GLY A 42 3.80 9.03 8.23
N HIS A 43 3.04 9.99 8.75
CA HIS A 43 3.00 11.37 8.24
C HIS A 43 4.33 12.12 8.43
N ARG A 44 5.24 11.64 9.29
CA ARG A 44 6.62 12.17 9.44
C ARG A 44 7.62 11.52 8.53
N LEU A 45 7.38 10.27 8.17
CA LEU A 45 8.23 9.52 7.24
C LEU A 45 7.78 9.67 5.78
N ALA A 46 6.72 10.43 5.53
CA ALA A 46 6.16 10.64 4.21
C ALA A 46 7.17 11.28 3.25
N VAL A 47 7.11 10.84 1.99
CA VAL A 47 7.93 11.38 0.90
C VAL A 47 6.97 12.11 -0.04
N GLY A 48 7.02 13.45 -0.03
CA GLY A 48 6.00 14.30 -0.62
C GLY A 48 5.73 14.03 -2.09
N GLU A 49 6.77 13.70 -2.86
CA GLU A 49 6.66 13.43 -4.31
C GLU A 49 5.78 12.21 -4.63
N ARG A 50 5.63 11.27 -3.69
CA ARG A 50 4.80 10.06 -3.83
C ARG A 50 3.63 10.01 -2.84
N GLU A 51 3.42 11.07 -2.07
CA GLU A 51 2.46 11.05 -0.98
C GLU A 51 1.02 11.14 -1.51
N TYR A 52 0.21 10.22 -0.98
CA TYR A 52 -1.23 10.38 -0.85
C TYR A 52 -1.53 10.41 0.65
N GLY A 53 -1.87 11.59 1.17
CA GLY A 53 -2.16 11.80 2.59
C GLY A 53 -3.31 10.90 3.04
N GLU A 54 -3.21 10.41 4.27
CA GLU A 54 -4.15 9.43 4.87
C GLU A 54 -4.18 8.05 4.18
N VAL A 55 -3.34 7.84 3.16
CA VAL A 55 -3.19 6.59 2.43
C VAL A 55 -1.78 6.05 2.62
N THR A 56 -0.77 6.69 2.03
CA THR A 56 0.60 6.16 1.98
C THR A 56 1.34 6.23 3.30
N ASN A 57 0.98 7.16 4.20
CA ASN A 57 1.52 7.22 5.56
C ASN A 57 1.21 5.92 6.34
N ASN A 58 0.09 5.28 6.03
CA ASN A 58 -0.36 4.06 6.69
C ASN A 58 0.42 2.80 6.34
N MET A 59 1.33 2.85 5.37
CA MET A 59 2.29 1.75 5.17
C MET A 59 3.12 1.49 6.42
N VAL A 60 3.43 2.53 7.21
CA VAL A 60 4.14 2.37 8.49
C VAL A 60 3.28 1.59 9.48
N SER A 61 2.00 1.92 9.61
CA SER A 61 1.08 1.20 10.49
C SER A 61 0.91 -0.26 10.08
N MET A 62 0.80 -0.55 8.78
CA MET A 62 0.74 -1.93 8.28
C MET A 62 2.02 -2.71 8.64
N LEU A 63 3.20 -2.14 8.40
CA LEU A 63 4.49 -2.77 8.74
C LEU A 63 4.62 -3.03 10.25
N MET A 64 4.21 -2.08 11.09
CA MET A 64 4.25 -2.23 12.55
C MET A 64 3.26 -3.27 13.06
N SER A 65 2.10 -3.41 12.41
CA SER A 65 1.11 -4.45 12.75
C SER A 65 1.69 -5.86 12.53
N VAL A 66 2.47 -6.06 11.46
CA VAL A 66 3.19 -7.31 11.20
C VAL A 66 4.27 -7.54 12.25
N ALA A 67 5.09 -6.53 12.55
CA ALA A 67 6.15 -6.62 13.56
C ALA A 67 5.60 -6.95 14.96
N SER A 68 4.41 -6.45 15.28
CA SER A 68 3.72 -6.68 16.56
C SER A 68 2.92 -7.98 16.58
N GLN A 69 2.95 -8.79 15.51
CA GLN A 69 2.16 -10.01 15.34
C GLN A 69 0.65 -9.80 15.55
N SER A 70 0.15 -8.61 15.21
CA SER A 70 -1.24 -8.19 15.36
C SER A 70 -1.65 -7.49 14.07
N ILE A 71 -1.83 -8.28 13.00
CA ILE A 71 -2.08 -7.75 11.66
C ILE A 71 -3.35 -6.88 11.64
N ASP A 72 -3.23 -5.70 11.04
CA ASP A 72 -4.36 -4.82 10.78
C ASP A 72 -5.14 -5.29 9.54
N ASP A 73 -6.45 -5.49 9.68
CA ASP A 73 -7.35 -6.06 8.68
C ASP A 73 -8.22 -5.00 7.97
N ARG A 74 -7.94 -3.70 8.15
CA ARG A 74 -8.73 -2.62 7.55
C ARG A 74 -8.70 -2.53 6.02
N ILE A 75 -7.75 -3.20 5.37
CA ILE A 75 -7.64 -3.18 3.91
C ILE A 75 -8.81 -4.01 3.35
N PRO A 76 -9.75 -3.40 2.61
CA PRO A 76 -11.00 -4.04 2.22
C PRO A 76 -10.83 -4.90 0.96
N TYR A 77 -10.14 -6.04 1.07
CA TYR A 77 -9.83 -6.90 -0.08
C TYR A 77 -11.11 -7.39 -0.79
N GLU A 78 -11.98 -8.08 -0.06
CA GLU A 78 -13.17 -8.75 -0.62
C GLU A 78 -14.33 -7.77 -0.87
N SER A 79 -14.52 -6.79 0.02
CA SER A 79 -15.62 -5.84 -0.10
C SER A 79 -15.39 -4.83 -1.23
N ASP A 80 -14.13 -4.48 -1.53
CA ASP A 80 -13.79 -3.42 -2.48
C ASP A 80 -12.74 -3.85 -3.52
N ILE A 81 -11.48 -4.08 -3.10
CA ILE A 81 -10.34 -4.20 -4.02
C ILE A 81 -10.57 -5.27 -5.09
N TYR A 82 -10.99 -6.47 -4.70
CA TYR A 82 -11.21 -7.59 -5.62
C TYR A 82 -12.34 -7.34 -6.62
N LYS A 83 -13.26 -6.41 -6.34
CA LYS A 83 -14.28 -5.98 -7.29
C LYS A 83 -13.74 -5.01 -8.32
N TYR A 84 -12.74 -4.20 -7.96
CA TYR A 84 -12.12 -3.19 -8.80
C TYR A 84 -11.11 -3.80 -9.77
N VAL A 85 -10.25 -4.68 -9.27
CA VAL A 85 -9.09 -5.20 -10.02
C VAL A 85 -9.42 -6.27 -11.07
N ILE A 86 -10.70 -6.58 -11.29
CA ILE A 86 -11.16 -7.59 -12.28
C ILE A 86 -10.79 -7.18 -13.71
N GLU A 87 -10.78 -5.89 -13.99
CA GLU A 87 -10.37 -5.30 -15.28
C GLU A 87 -9.57 -4.01 -15.04
N GLU A 88 -8.74 -3.64 -16.00
CA GLU A 88 -7.98 -2.38 -15.92
C GLU A 88 -8.92 -1.18 -15.94
N ASN A 89 -8.65 -0.19 -15.09
CA ASN A 89 -9.34 1.10 -15.03
C ASN A 89 -10.85 1.02 -14.69
N LYS A 90 -11.31 -0.07 -14.04
CA LYS A 90 -12.71 -0.21 -13.64
C LYS A 90 -13.20 0.88 -12.69
N VAL A 91 -12.35 1.24 -11.73
CA VAL A 91 -12.62 2.31 -10.74
C VAL A 91 -11.37 3.16 -10.63
N VAL A 92 -11.50 4.46 -10.86
CA VAL A 92 -10.38 5.41 -10.78
C VAL A 92 -9.87 5.50 -9.34
N MET A 93 -8.55 5.55 -9.15
CA MET A 93 -7.90 5.47 -7.84
C MET A 93 -8.40 6.52 -6.83
N ASP A 94 -8.65 7.76 -7.27
CA ASP A 94 -9.16 8.84 -6.39
C ASP A 94 -10.65 8.70 -6.01
N GLN A 95 -11.39 7.78 -6.62
CA GLN A 95 -12.78 7.47 -6.26
C GLN A 95 -12.87 6.32 -5.25
N GLN A 96 -11.75 5.66 -4.94
CA GLN A 96 -11.70 4.54 -4.00
C GLN A 96 -11.51 5.03 -2.57
N GLY A 97 -11.96 4.24 -1.59
CA GLY A 97 -11.70 4.50 -0.18
C GLY A 97 -10.21 4.48 0.16
N LEU A 98 -9.81 5.20 1.21
CA LEU A 98 -8.40 5.35 1.62
C LEU A 98 -7.69 4.00 1.79
N PHE A 99 -8.35 3.01 2.41
CA PHE A 99 -7.77 1.69 2.65
C PHE A 99 -7.75 0.79 1.40
N ALA A 100 -8.67 0.99 0.45
CA ALA A 100 -8.59 0.32 -0.84
C ALA A 100 -7.37 0.81 -1.64
N ARG A 101 -7.11 2.13 -1.61
CA ARG A 101 -5.91 2.74 -2.20
C ARG A 101 -4.62 2.25 -1.51
N LEU A 102 -4.62 2.13 -0.18
CA LEU A 102 -3.50 1.57 0.59
C LEU A 102 -3.19 0.13 0.14
N GLY A 103 -4.22 -0.66 -0.16
CA GLY A 103 -4.09 -2.04 -0.62
C GLY A 103 -3.17 -2.21 -1.83
N ALA A 104 -3.17 -1.26 -2.77
CA ALA A 104 -2.27 -1.32 -3.93
C ALA A 104 -0.78 -1.31 -3.52
N PHE A 105 -0.41 -0.54 -2.51
CA PHE A 105 0.97 -0.49 -2.01
C PHE A 105 1.30 -1.70 -1.13
N TRP A 106 0.34 -2.11 -0.30
CA TRP A 106 0.54 -3.24 0.59
C TRP A 106 0.65 -4.58 -0.14
N GLN A 107 -0.09 -4.77 -1.23
CA GLN A 107 0.05 -5.96 -2.08
C GLN A 107 1.44 -6.07 -2.73
N LEU A 108 2.09 -4.94 -3.06
CA LEU A 108 3.47 -4.94 -3.54
C LEU A 108 4.47 -5.29 -2.42
N GLU A 109 4.22 -4.83 -1.18
CA GLU A 109 5.01 -5.24 -0.01
C GLU A 109 4.85 -6.74 0.29
N LEU A 110 3.64 -7.29 0.16
CA LEU A 110 3.40 -8.72 0.30
C LEU A 110 4.10 -9.54 -0.80
N ALA A 111 4.16 -9.01 -2.02
CA ALA A 111 4.83 -9.67 -3.15
C ALA A 111 6.36 -9.64 -3.02
N HIS A 112 6.91 -8.53 -2.51
CA HIS A 112 8.33 -8.28 -2.36
C HIS A 112 8.59 -7.61 -1.00
N PRO A 113 8.78 -8.40 0.08
CA PRO A 113 9.07 -7.87 1.41
C PRO A 113 10.30 -6.96 1.38
N GLY A 114 10.15 -5.71 1.81
CA GLY A 114 11.16 -4.65 1.68
C GLY A 114 10.87 -3.64 0.55
N TYR A 115 9.87 -3.88 -0.29
CA TYR A 115 9.44 -2.99 -1.37
C TYR A 115 9.31 -1.53 -0.93
N TRP A 116 8.64 -1.26 0.20
CA TRP A 116 8.44 0.10 0.68
C TRP A 116 9.75 0.80 1.01
N THR A 117 10.72 0.07 1.54
CA THR A 117 12.06 0.59 1.87
C THR A 117 12.85 0.93 0.60
N GLU A 118 12.84 0.03 -0.37
CA GLU A 118 13.54 0.22 -1.64
C GLU A 118 12.93 1.37 -2.45
N LEU A 119 11.59 1.43 -2.55
CA LEU A 119 10.88 2.53 -3.19
C LEU A 119 11.25 3.87 -2.54
N ASN A 120 11.27 3.93 -1.21
CA ASN A 120 11.66 5.13 -0.48
C ASN A 120 13.09 5.58 -0.77
N THR A 121 14.00 4.62 -0.94
CA THR A 121 15.39 4.90 -1.29
C THR A 121 15.48 5.53 -2.68
N LEU A 122 14.77 4.97 -3.66
CA LEU A 122 14.72 5.52 -5.02
C LEU A 122 14.22 6.98 -5.06
N TYR A 123 13.15 7.31 -4.33
CA TYR A 123 12.66 8.69 -4.29
C TYR A 123 13.64 9.66 -3.63
N ARG A 124 14.27 9.26 -2.52
CA ARG A 124 15.25 10.09 -1.81
C ARG A 124 16.52 10.34 -2.62
N ASP A 125 16.97 9.34 -3.37
CA ASP A 125 18.18 9.44 -4.19
C ASP A 125 17.93 10.24 -5.47
N ARG A 126 16.80 10.01 -6.14
CA ARG A 126 16.52 10.58 -7.46
C ARG A 126 15.93 11.99 -7.43
N LYS A 127 15.30 12.39 -6.32
CA LYS A 127 14.74 13.74 -6.12
C LYS A 127 13.91 14.22 -7.32
N VAL A 128 12.88 13.45 -7.64
CA VAL A 128 12.03 13.72 -8.80
C VAL A 128 11.23 15.01 -8.63
N SER A 129 10.80 15.61 -9.75
CA SER A 129 9.95 16.79 -9.75
C SER A 129 8.59 16.45 -10.38
N LEU A 130 7.50 16.91 -9.76
CA LEU A 130 6.14 16.67 -10.23
C LEU A 130 5.68 17.73 -11.24
N ALA A 131 6.32 17.78 -12.42
CA ALA A 131 6.04 18.77 -13.45
C ALA A 131 4.56 18.84 -13.87
N ASN A 132 3.86 17.69 -13.87
CA ASN A 132 2.44 17.56 -14.20
C ASN A 132 1.60 17.14 -12.97
N GLY A 133 2.01 17.54 -11.77
CA GLY A 133 1.28 17.24 -10.53
C GLY A 133 1.06 15.75 -10.31
N ASP A 134 -0.19 15.36 -10.03
CA ASP A 134 -0.53 13.96 -9.71
C ASP A 134 -0.26 13.00 -10.86
N ASN A 135 -0.35 13.43 -12.12
CA ASN A 135 -0.02 12.55 -13.25
C ASN A 135 1.46 12.13 -13.20
N SER A 136 2.38 13.08 -12.95
CA SER A 136 3.80 12.77 -12.75
C SER A 136 4.01 11.82 -11.58
N LYS A 137 3.30 12.03 -10.47
CA LYS A 137 3.36 11.16 -9.29
C LYS A 137 3.00 9.71 -9.63
N GLN A 138 1.88 9.50 -10.32
CA GLN A 138 1.44 8.16 -10.73
C GLN A 138 2.45 7.50 -11.68
N GLN A 139 3.03 8.26 -12.63
CA GLN A 139 4.04 7.69 -13.54
C GLN A 139 5.32 7.27 -12.79
N TYR A 140 5.80 8.07 -11.83
CA TYR A 140 6.95 7.70 -11.02
C TYR A 140 6.67 6.49 -10.12
N LEU A 141 5.46 6.39 -9.55
CA LEU A 141 5.05 5.22 -8.77
C LEU A 141 5.10 3.96 -9.63
N ILE A 142 4.53 3.99 -10.84
CA ILE A 142 4.55 2.84 -11.76
C ILE A 142 5.99 2.46 -12.12
N ASP A 143 6.79 3.43 -12.58
CA ASP A 143 8.16 3.21 -13.03
C ASP A 143 9.07 2.67 -11.93
N PHE A 144 9.08 3.32 -10.76
CA PHE A 144 9.97 2.93 -9.67
C PHE A 144 9.53 1.62 -9.03
N SER A 145 8.23 1.36 -8.91
CA SER A 145 7.75 0.07 -8.40
C SER A 145 8.08 -1.06 -9.37
N SER A 146 7.96 -0.81 -10.68
CA SER A 146 8.37 -1.75 -11.70
C SER A 146 9.86 -2.06 -11.65
N GLU A 147 10.69 -1.06 -11.36
CA GLU A 147 12.12 -1.24 -11.14
C GLU A 147 12.41 -2.07 -9.89
N VAL A 148 11.77 -1.77 -8.75
CA VAL A 148 11.96 -2.51 -7.49
C VAL A 148 11.60 -3.99 -7.65
N LEU A 149 10.46 -4.29 -8.27
CA LEU A 149 10.02 -5.68 -8.44
C LEU A 149 10.66 -6.38 -9.65
N GLY A 150 11.31 -5.63 -10.53
CA GLY A 150 11.80 -6.14 -11.82
C GLY A 150 10.67 -6.68 -12.70
N MET A 151 9.48 -6.10 -12.63
CA MET A 151 8.28 -6.52 -13.36
C MET A 151 7.56 -5.31 -13.97
N ASP A 152 6.93 -5.50 -15.13
CA ASP A 152 6.01 -4.51 -15.68
C ASP A 152 4.73 -4.52 -14.83
N LEU A 153 4.55 -3.45 -14.03
CA LEU A 153 3.41 -3.24 -13.13
C LEU A 153 2.35 -2.32 -13.76
N SER A 154 2.44 -1.99 -15.05
CA SER A 154 1.45 -1.14 -15.70
C SER A 154 0.03 -1.70 -15.55
N SER A 155 -0.17 -2.99 -15.82
CA SER A 155 -1.48 -3.63 -15.65
C SER A 155 -1.93 -3.67 -14.19
N PHE A 156 -1.00 -3.93 -13.26
CA PHE A 156 -1.28 -3.90 -11.83
C PHE A 156 -1.84 -2.54 -11.39
N PHE A 157 -1.11 -1.46 -11.68
CA PHE A 157 -1.52 -0.11 -11.32
C PHE A 157 -2.81 0.32 -12.02
N ALA A 158 -3.00 -0.01 -13.31
CA ALA A 158 -4.23 0.25 -14.03
C ALA A 158 -5.45 -0.44 -13.39
N ARG A 159 -5.32 -1.69 -12.93
CA ARG A 159 -6.37 -2.42 -12.20
C ARG A 159 -6.70 -1.78 -10.85
N HIS A 160 -5.72 -1.17 -10.20
CA HIS A 160 -5.93 -0.35 -8.99
C HIS A 160 -6.39 1.08 -9.30
N GLY A 161 -6.66 1.42 -10.56
CA GLY A 161 -7.26 2.70 -10.96
C GLY A 161 -6.28 3.83 -11.19
N PHE A 162 -4.96 3.56 -11.20
CA PHE A 162 -3.95 4.54 -11.54
C PHE A 162 -3.92 4.75 -13.06
N THR A 163 -3.73 5.99 -13.48
CA THR A 163 -3.51 6.37 -14.87
C THR A 163 -2.12 5.93 -15.31
N VAL A 164 -2.07 4.99 -16.26
CA VAL A 164 -0.84 4.57 -16.93
C VAL A 164 -0.72 5.30 -18.26
N ASN A 165 0.23 6.23 -18.35
CA ASN A 165 0.46 6.92 -19.62
C ASN A 165 1.10 5.95 -20.65
N PRO A 166 0.86 6.15 -21.97
CA PRO A 166 1.48 5.34 -23.01
C PRO A 166 3.01 5.28 -22.93
N GLU A 167 3.65 6.42 -22.64
CA GLU A 167 5.10 6.53 -22.49
C GLU A 167 5.62 5.68 -21.33
N THR A 168 4.93 5.72 -20.18
CA THR A 168 5.26 4.90 -19.02
C THR A 168 5.09 3.42 -19.34
N LYS A 169 3.99 3.04 -20.01
CA LYS A 169 3.76 1.65 -20.44
C LYS A 169 4.88 1.14 -21.34
N VAL A 170 5.35 1.95 -22.29
CA VAL A 170 6.51 1.62 -23.12
C VAL A 170 7.77 1.49 -22.25
N LYS A 171 7.99 2.44 -21.33
CA LYS A 171 9.18 2.47 -20.46
C LYS A 171 9.32 1.22 -19.59
N VAL A 172 8.23 0.75 -18.99
CA VAL A 172 8.25 -0.42 -18.09
C VAL A 172 8.18 -1.76 -18.81
N SER A 173 7.82 -1.78 -20.11
CA SER A 173 7.74 -3.01 -20.91
C SER A 173 9.08 -3.74 -21.12
N LYS A 174 10.20 -3.12 -20.74
CA LYS A 174 11.51 -3.76 -20.64
C LYS A 174 11.56 -4.89 -19.59
N TYR A 175 10.63 -4.88 -18.62
CA TYR A 175 10.50 -5.91 -17.60
C TYR A 175 9.46 -6.97 -18.02
N PRO A 176 9.57 -8.22 -17.52
CA PRO A 176 8.53 -9.22 -17.74
C PRO A 176 7.19 -8.79 -17.13
N ALA A 177 6.08 -9.21 -17.74
CA ALA A 177 4.74 -8.95 -17.21
C ALA A 177 4.58 -9.47 -15.78
N SER A 178 3.92 -8.69 -14.91
CA SER A 178 3.68 -9.10 -13.53
C SER A 178 2.76 -10.33 -13.45
N LYS A 179 2.94 -11.11 -12.39
CA LYS A 179 1.91 -12.04 -11.94
C LYS A 179 0.64 -11.26 -11.50
N PRO A 180 -0.51 -11.93 -11.28
CA PRO A 180 -1.71 -11.31 -10.71
C PRO A 180 -1.55 -10.88 -9.24
N LEU A 181 -0.63 -9.95 -8.95
CA LEU A 181 -0.31 -9.48 -7.60
C LEU A 181 -1.50 -8.78 -6.93
N TRP A 182 -2.48 -8.32 -7.71
CA TRP A 182 -3.71 -7.69 -7.22
C TRP A 182 -4.66 -8.65 -6.48
N TYR A 183 -4.36 -9.95 -6.42
CA TYR A 183 -5.08 -10.94 -5.59
C TYR A 183 -4.36 -11.32 -4.29
N LEU A 184 -3.21 -10.71 -4.00
CA LEU A 184 -2.52 -10.97 -2.75
C LEU A 184 -3.29 -10.34 -1.57
N ASN A 185 -3.26 -10.98 -0.42
CA ASN A 185 -3.80 -10.44 0.83
C ASN A 185 -2.96 -10.90 2.02
N ASN A 186 -3.41 -10.54 3.23
CA ASN A 186 -2.70 -10.79 4.47
C ASN A 186 -2.41 -12.28 4.75
N SER A 187 -3.00 -13.23 4.01
CA SER A 187 -2.66 -14.66 4.11
C SER A 187 -1.19 -14.99 3.77
N LEU A 188 -0.49 -14.09 3.05
CA LEU A 188 0.94 -14.25 2.75
C LEU A 188 1.86 -13.85 3.89
N ILE A 189 1.35 -13.15 4.90
CA ILE A 189 2.16 -12.74 6.04
C ILE A 189 2.66 -13.99 6.75
N ASN A 190 3.97 -14.08 6.92
CA ASN A 190 4.67 -15.25 7.47
C ASN A 190 4.49 -16.56 6.68
N TYR A 191 3.94 -16.53 5.47
CA TYR A 191 3.85 -17.71 4.61
C TYR A 191 5.25 -18.17 4.19
N LYS A 192 5.57 -19.45 4.44
CA LYS A 192 6.85 -20.09 4.11
C LYS A 192 6.71 -21.31 3.19
N GLY A 193 5.50 -21.57 2.68
CA GLY A 193 5.22 -22.70 1.80
C GLY A 193 5.59 -22.44 0.34
N ASN A 194 5.39 -23.46 -0.50
CA ASN A 194 5.71 -23.42 -1.94
C ASN A 194 4.48 -23.23 -2.84
N GLY A 195 3.33 -22.85 -2.26
CA GLY A 195 2.04 -22.84 -2.93
C GLY A 195 1.41 -24.23 -3.03
N ILE A 196 0.53 -24.41 -4.01
CA ILE A 196 -0.10 -25.70 -4.32
C ILE A 196 0.90 -26.53 -5.13
N GLU A 197 1.45 -27.60 -4.55
CA GLU A 197 2.45 -28.46 -5.21
C GLU A 197 1.83 -29.31 -6.33
N ASP A 198 0.67 -29.90 -6.09
CA ASP A 198 -0.08 -30.64 -7.10
C ASP A 198 -1.10 -29.73 -7.80
N LYS A 199 -0.77 -29.32 -9.03
CA LYS A 199 -1.66 -28.51 -9.87
C LYS A 199 -2.97 -29.21 -10.26
N ASN A 200 -3.10 -30.51 -10.02
CA ASN A 200 -4.33 -31.27 -10.23
C ASN A 200 -5.19 -31.37 -8.96
N THR A 201 -4.77 -30.75 -7.85
CA THR A 201 -5.56 -30.73 -6.60
C THR A 201 -6.97 -30.20 -6.89
N PRO A 202 -8.03 -31.02 -6.72
CA PRO A 202 -9.38 -30.61 -7.08
C PRO A 202 -9.90 -29.57 -6.09
N VAL A 203 -10.34 -28.42 -6.59
CA VAL A 203 -11.09 -27.44 -5.80
C VAL A 203 -12.56 -27.84 -5.83
N LYS A 204 -13.08 -28.30 -4.69
CA LYS A 204 -14.51 -28.62 -4.54
C LYS A 204 -15.30 -27.33 -4.38
N VAL A 205 -16.09 -27.00 -5.38
CA VAL A 205 -17.03 -25.86 -5.32
C VAL A 205 -18.42 -26.41 -5.00
N SER A 206 -18.97 -26.00 -3.86
CA SER A 206 -20.37 -26.25 -3.52
C SER A 206 -21.10 -24.92 -3.61
N VAL A 207 -21.98 -24.80 -4.60
CA VAL A 207 -22.89 -23.66 -4.71
C VAL A 207 -24.20 -24.12 -4.08
N SER A 208 -24.54 -23.54 -2.93
CA SER A 208 -25.87 -23.70 -2.28
C SER A 208 -26.88 -22.73 -2.88
#